data_AF-A0A660SQ18-F1
#
_entry.id   AF-A0A660SQ18-F1
#
_cell.length_a   1.000
_cell.length_b   1.000
_cell.length_c   1.000
_cell.angle_alpha   90.00
_cell.angle_beta   90.00
_cell.angle_gamma   90.00
#
_symmetry.space_group_name_H-M   'P 1'
#
loop_
_entity.id
_entity.type
_entity.pdbx_description
1 polymer ?
#
loop_
_entity_poly.entity_id
_entity_poly.type
_entity_poly.pdbx_seq_one_letter_code
_entity_poly.pdbx_strand_id
1 'polypeptide(L)'
;FYDILKALAVKYDFEYPEDQLIVLARAVKGVVDDKARYTDWSRRNDIKAELKVDLIILLAEHDYPPVDRDEVYQENFKKYG
;
A
#
# COMPACT_ATOMS: atom_id res chain seq x y z
N PHE A 1 -3.96 5.48 -2.82
CA PHE A 1 -2.57 5.08 -2.48
C PHE A 1 -1.61 6.24 -2.38
N TYR A 2 -1.45 7.12 -3.38
CA TYR A 2 -0.53 8.27 -3.31
C TYR A 2 -0.72 9.13 -2.04
N ASP A 3 -1.94 9.60 -1.78
CA ASP A 3 -2.21 10.46 -0.61
C ASP A 3 -1.84 9.78 0.72
N ILE A 4 -2.04 8.47 0.81
CA ILE A 4 -1.78 7.68 2.02
C ILE A 4 -0.27 7.49 2.20
N LEU A 5 0.46 7.13 1.15
CA LEU A 5 1.92 7.04 1.21
C LEU A 5 2.54 8.41 1.49
N LYS A 6 1.98 9.50 0.96
CA LYS A 6 2.42 10.87 1.28
C LYS A 6 2.15 11.22 2.74
N ALA A 7 0.96 10.90 3.25
CA ALA A 7 0.59 11.12 4.64
C ALA A 7 1.49 10.34 5.60
N LEU A 8 1.85 9.09 5.26
CA LEU A 8 2.78 8.28 6.05
C LEU A 8 4.21 8.84 6.01
N ALA A 9 4.70 9.26 4.84
CA ALA A 9 6.00 9.92 4.73
C ALA A 9 6.10 11.15 5.66
N VAL A 10 5.05 11.98 5.67
CA VAL A 10 4.95 13.13 6.58
C VAL A 10 4.82 12.69 8.04
N LYS A 11 3.98 11.69 8.34
CA LYS A 11 3.72 11.21 9.69
C LYS A 11 4.96 10.62 10.37
N TYR A 12 5.77 9.89 9.61
CA TYR A 12 7.01 9.27 10.09
C TYR A 12 8.24 10.15 9.86
N ASP A 13 8.05 11.39 9.39
CA ASP A 13 9.09 12.40 9.20
C ASP A 13 10.26 11.91 8.33
N PHE A 14 9.94 11.24 7.21
CA PHE A 14 10.95 10.82 6.23
C PHE A 14 10.76 11.48 4.88
N GLU A 15 11.88 11.82 4.26
CA GLU A 15 11.90 12.31 2.89
C GLU A 15 11.87 11.14 1.92
N TYR A 16 10.92 11.18 0.99
CA TYR A 16 10.83 10.24 -0.12
C TYR A 16 10.52 11.02 -1.41
N PRO A 17 11.29 10.84 -2.50
CA PRO A 17 11.15 11.65 -3.70
C PRO A 17 9.73 11.56 -4.29
N GLU A 18 9.16 12.69 -4.68
CA GLU A 18 7.78 12.73 -5.19
C GLU A 18 7.61 11.90 -6.48
N ASP A 19 8.60 11.89 -7.37
CA ASP A 19 8.58 11.06 -8.57
C ASP A 19 8.53 9.56 -8.21
N GLN A 20 9.34 9.13 -7.24
CA GLN A 20 9.34 7.76 -6.76
C GLN A 20 8.04 7.42 -6.01
N LEU A 21 7.44 8.39 -5.31
CA LEU A 21 6.15 8.26 -4.64
C LEU A 21 5.02 8.02 -5.62
N ILE A 22 5.02 8.72 -6.75
CA ILE A 22 4.03 8.54 -7.81
C ILE A 22 4.17 7.15 -8.43
N VAL A 23 5.40 6.69 -8.71
CA VAL A 23 5.66 5.36 -9.26
C VAL A 23 5.20 4.27 -8.28
N LEU A 24 5.62 4.36 -7.02
CA LEU A 24 5.24 3.42 -5.97
C LEU A 24 3.72 3.38 -5.80
N ALA A 25 3.06 4.54 -5.73
CA ALA A 25 1.60 4.61 -5.58
C ALA A 25 0.84 3.92 -6.73
N ARG A 26 1.36 4.01 -7.97
CA ARG A 26 0.80 3.31 -9.13
C ARG A 26 1.03 1.81 -9.04
N ALA A 27 2.22 1.39 -8.63
CA ALA A 27 2.53 -0.03 -8.45
C ALA A 27 1.66 -0.66 -7.36
N VAL A 28 1.52 0.00 -6.19
CA VAL A 28 0.63 -0.43 -5.11
C VAL A 28 -0.82 -0.55 -5.60
N LYS A 29 -1.29 0.44 -6.36
CA LYS A 29 -2.63 0.37 -6.99
C LYS A 29 -2.77 -0.85 -7.89
N GLY A 30 -1.77 -1.18 -8.69
CA GLY A 30 -1.78 -2.34 -9.57
C GLY A 30 -1.92 -3.66 -8.81
N VAL A 31 -1.14 -3.85 -7.74
CA VAL A 31 -1.21 -5.04 -6.89
C VAL A 31 -2.58 -5.16 -6.22
N VAL A 32 -3.09 -4.07 -5.64
CA VAL A 32 -4.41 -4.08 -4.99
C VAL A 32 -5.53 -4.30 -6.00
N ASP A 33 -5.49 -3.62 -7.15
CA ASP A 33 -6.48 -3.79 -8.23
C ASP A 33 -6.50 -5.23 -8.74
N ASP A 34 -5.37 -5.95 -8.75
CA ASP A 34 -5.32 -7.36 -9.14
C ASP A 34 -6.02 -8.27 -8.12
N LYS A 35 -5.73 -8.09 -6.82
CA LYS A 35 -6.42 -8.85 -5.77
C LYS A 35 -7.89 -8.44 -5.61
N ALA A 36 -8.23 -7.19 -5.91
CA ALA A 36 -9.60 -6.68 -5.83
C ALA A 36 -10.55 -7.30 -6.87
N ARG A 37 -10.02 -7.99 -7.89
CA ARG A 37 -10.81 -8.74 -8.88
C ARG A 37 -11.51 -9.94 -8.28
N TYR A 38 -11.04 -10.47 -7.14
CA TYR A 38 -11.69 -11.57 -6.46
C TYR A 38 -12.85 -11.04 -5.61
N THR A 39 -14.08 -11.46 -5.92
CA THR A 39 -15.27 -11.19 -5.10
C THR A 39 -15.00 -11.67 -3.67
N ASP A 40 -15.12 -10.79 -2.67
CA ASP A 40 -14.81 -11.01 -1.24
C ASP A 40 -13.32 -11.14 -0.86
N TRP A 41 -12.38 -10.66 -1.67
CA TRP A 41 -10.94 -10.63 -1.30
C TRP A 41 -10.67 -9.99 0.08
N SER A 42 -11.45 -8.96 0.43
CA SER A 42 -11.36 -8.24 1.71
C SER A 42 -11.86 -9.05 2.92
N ARG A 43 -12.43 -10.24 2.72
CA ARG A 43 -12.82 -11.18 3.77
C ARG A 43 -11.92 -12.41 3.82
N ARG A 44 -11.09 -12.60 2.80
CA ARG A 44 -10.19 -13.74 2.63
C ARG A 44 -8.82 -13.47 3.26
N ASN A 45 -8.53 -14.18 4.36
CA ASN A 45 -7.28 -14.00 5.09
C ASN A 45 -6.04 -14.44 4.30
N ASP A 46 -6.19 -15.45 3.45
CA ASP A 46 -5.14 -15.92 2.53
C ASP A 46 -4.78 -14.85 1.50
N ILE A 47 -5.78 -14.26 0.83
CA ILE A 47 -5.54 -13.17 -0.13
C ILE A 47 -4.96 -11.93 0.55
N LYS A 48 -5.42 -11.60 1.75
CA LYS A 48 -4.83 -10.50 2.54
C LYS A 48 -3.39 -10.75 2.91
N ALA A 49 -3.05 -11.96 3.31
CA ALA A 49 -1.68 -12.32 3.67
C ALA A 49 -0.75 -12.23 2.45
N GLU A 50 -1.20 -12.74 1.29
CA GLU A 50 -0.48 -12.61 0.02
C GLU A 50 -0.28 -11.15 -0.38
N LEU A 51 -1.35 -10.35 -0.35
CA LEU A 51 -1.28 -8.91 -0.61
C LEU A 51 -0.33 -8.21 0.36
N LYS A 52 -0.32 -8.59 1.65
CA LYS A 52 0.62 -8.04 2.64
C LYS A 52 2.05 -8.32 2.20
N VAL A 53 2.39 -9.54 1.81
CA VAL A 53 3.72 -9.95 1.32
C VAL A 53 4.11 -9.21 0.06
N ASP A 54 3.23 -9.14 -0.94
CA ASP A 54 3.48 -8.43 -2.20
C ASP A 54 3.80 -6.94 -1.93
N LEU A 55 3.08 -6.31 -1.00
CA LEU A 55 3.39 -4.94 -0.59
C LEU A 55 4.74 -4.82 0.15
N ILE A 56 5.17 -5.81 0.94
CA ILE A 56 6.49 -5.79 1.59
C ILE A 56 7.58 -5.69 0.54
N ILE A 57 7.50 -6.59 -0.44
CA ILE A 57 8.49 -6.72 -1.50
C ILE A 57 8.49 -5.43 -2.31
N LEU A 58 7.31 -4.95 -2.71
CA LEU A 58 7.19 -3.73 -3.49
C LEU A 58 7.74 -2.49 -2.76
N LEU A 59 7.47 -2.33 -1.47
CA LEU A 59 8.04 -1.20 -0.70
C LEU A 59 9.56 -1.32 -0.60
N ALA A 60 10.09 -2.53 -0.41
CA ALA A 60 11.53 -2.76 -0.36
C ALA A 60 12.22 -2.51 -1.71
N GLU A 61 11.61 -2.92 -2.83
CA GLU A 61 12.10 -2.66 -4.19
C GLU A 61 12.15 -1.16 -4.53
N HIS A 62 11.30 -0.38 -3.87
CA HIS A 62 11.21 1.06 -4.04
C HIS A 62 12.01 1.84 -2.98
N ASP A 63 12.79 1.18 -2.12
CA ASP A 63 13.51 1.80 -0.99
C ASP A 63 12.59 2.64 -0.08
N TYR A 64 11.29 2.33 -0.08
CA TYR A 64 10.33 3.02 0.77
C TYR A 64 10.42 2.47 2.20
N PRO A 65 10.57 3.32 3.22
CA PRO A 65 10.76 2.87 4.59
C PRO A 65 9.64 1.92 5.06
N PRO A 66 9.96 0.92 5.90
CA PRO A 66 8.97 0.03 6.47
C PRO A 66 8.07 0.79 7.45
N VAL A 67 7.01 1.39 6.92
CA VAL A 67 5.92 2.00 7.68
C VAL A 67 4.96 0.93 8.18
N ASP A 68 4.18 1.23 9.22
CA ASP A 68 3.18 0.31 9.72
C ASP A 68 2.11 0.05 8.63
N ARG A 69 2.18 -1.14 8.05
CA ARG A 69 1.36 -1.52 6.88
C ARG A 69 -0.10 -1.64 7.27
N ASP A 70 -0.40 -1.99 8.52
CA ASP A 70 -1.78 -2.06 8.98
C ASP A 70 -2.45 -0.67 8.95
N GLU A 71 -1.69 0.43 9.10
CA GLU A 71 -2.21 1.79 8.88
C GLU A 71 -2.50 2.07 7.41
N VAL A 72 -1.62 1.66 6.49
CA VAL A 72 -1.85 1.78 5.04
C VAL A 72 -3.16 1.09 4.65
N TYR A 73 -3.40 -0.12 5.17
CA TYR A 73 -4.65 -0.86 4.91
C TYR A 73 -5.85 -0.18 5.55
N GLN A 74 -5.78 0.19 6.83
CA GLN A 74 -6.91 0.81 7.53
C GLN A 74 -7.35 2.12 6.86
N GLU A 75 -6.40 2.99 6.48
CA GLU A 75 -6.73 4.25 5.82
C GLU A 75 -7.30 4.05 4.40
N ASN A 76 -6.80 3.07 3.64
CA ASN A 76 -7.35 2.77 2.31
C ASN A 76 -8.77 2.22 2.41
N PHE A 77 -9.01 1.21 3.26
CA PHE A 77 -10.33 0.57 3.38
C PHE A 77 -11.40 1.51 3.93
N LYS A 78 -11.03 2.50 4.77
CA LYS A 78 -11.95 3.52 5.25
C LYS A 78 -12.53 4.39 4.13
N LYS A 79 -11.85 4.48 2.98
CA LYS A 79 -12.29 5.24 1.80
C LYS A 79 -13.25 4.45 0.89
N TYR A 80 -13.36 3.14 1.08
CA TYR A 80 -14.25 2.23 0.35
C TYR A 80 -15.39 1.68 1.21
N GLY A 81 -15.51 2.14 2.47
CA GLY A 81 -16.58 1.79 3.40
C GLY A 81 -17.69 2.82 3.45
#